data_AF-A0A661HEP2-F1
#
_entry.id   AF-A0A661HEP2-F1
#
_cell.length_a   1.000
_cell.length_b   1.000
_cell.length_c   1.000
_cell.angle_alpha   90.00
_cell.angle_beta   90.00
_cell.angle_gamma   90.00
#
_symmetry.space_group_name_H-M   'P 1'
#
loop_
_entity.id
_entity.type
_entity.pdbx_description
1 polymer ?
#
loop_
_entity_poly.entity_id
_entity_poly.type
_entity_poly.pdbx_seq_one_letter_code
_entity_poly.pdbx_strand_id
1 'polypeptide(L)'
;MDIVSYPALVDKGQTVAIELCDYPGEARLRHRLGVLRLLRLGSAQQVKYLRKQVLRGNEFNLVLAGAGLDRTALLEDLIDAAYVQAMSLDQDLPFAEDAFAAALARGKSEVITRANEMETVLLNVLVVLAELRHKLAGLEAGKWLDFREDVERQLQRLLQAGFQRDTPWEWLSQYPRYLKALRSRAERLGGQYAKDQKNTALLQKLAQPLWDSVADRPGLLLLCAPASQYRWMLEELRVSLFAQNLGTRQAVSEKRLQEQWRAVLQWLDINPQ
;
A
#
# COMPACT_ATOMS: atom_id res chain seq x y z
N MET A 1 -3.58 -39.90 -7.42
CA MET A 1 -2.93 -38.64 -7.02
C MET A 1 -3.96 -37.58 -7.31
N ASP A 2 -4.67 -37.13 -6.28
CA ASP A 2 -5.76 -36.17 -6.47
C ASP A 2 -5.13 -34.80 -6.71
N ILE A 3 -5.35 -34.25 -7.90
CA ILE A 3 -4.89 -32.90 -8.25
C ILE A 3 -5.88 -31.93 -7.61
N VAL A 4 -5.51 -31.33 -6.49
CA VAL A 4 -6.30 -30.27 -5.84
C VAL A 4 -6.02 -28.96 -6.56
N SER A 5 -7.07 -28.32 -7.05
CA SER A 5 -6.99 -27.03 -7.74
C SER A 5 -7.94 -26.02 -7.10
N TYR A 6 -7.54 -24.76 -7.06
CA TYR A 6 -8.28 -23.71 -6.36
C TYR A 6 -8.91 -22.76 -7.38
N PRO A 7 -10.25 -22.75 -7.55
CA PRO A 7 -10.91 -21.87 -8.50
C PRO A 7 -10.84 -20.41 -8.06
N ALA A 8 -10.64 -19.52 -9.03
CA ALA A 8 -10.63 -18.08 -8.84
C ALA A 8 -11.32 -17.38 -10.00
N LEU A 9 -12.01 -16.27 -9.71
CA LEU A 9 -12.37 -15.29 -10.73
C LEU A 9 -11.10 -14.51 -11.11
N VAL A 10 -10.79 -14.45 -12.39
CA VAL A 10 -9.60 -13.78 -12.91
C VAL A 10 -10.01 -12.63 -13.80
N ASP A 11 -9.38 -11.48 -13.57
CA ASP A 11 -9.54 -10.27 -14.38
C ASP A 11 -9.01 -10.50 -15.82
N LYS A 12 -9.86 -10.27 -16.83
CA LYS A 12 -9.52 -10.31 -18.26
C LYS A 12 -9.68 -8.94 -18.95
N GLY A 13 -9.72 -7.87 -18.18
CA GLY A 13 -9.84 -6.48 -18.63
C GLY A 13 -11.28 -6.08 -18.94
N GLN A 14 -11.89 -6.67 -19.97
CA GLN A 14 -13.28 -6.38 -20.35
C GLN A 14 -14.28 -7.45 -19.86
N THR A 15 -13.77 -8.57 -19.36
CA THR A 15 -14.55 -9.68 -18.82
C THR A 15 -13.84 -10.23 -17.58
N VAL A 16 -14.48 -11.22 -16.95
CA VAL A 16 -13.85 -12.09 -15.95
C VAL A 16 -13.98 -13.54 -16.41
N ALA A 17 -13.05 -14.39 -15.99
CA ALA A 17 -13.08 -15.82 -16.25
C ALA A 17 -12.89 -16.60 -14.95
N ILE A 18 -13.34 -17.86 -14.92
CA ILE A 18 -12.97 -18.78 -13.84
C ILE A 18 -11.71 -19.52 -14.28
N GLU A 19 -10.67 -19.48 -13.45
CA GLU A 19 -9.43 -20.25 -13.66
C GLU A 19 -9.10 -21.07 -12.43
N LEU A 20 -8.42 -22.20 -12.64
CA LEU A 20 -7.89 -23.05 -11.60
C LEU A 20 -6.45 -22.63 -11.30
N CYS A 21 -6.15 -22.35 -10.03
CA CYS A 21 -4.81 -22.02 -9.56
C CYS A 21 -4.23 -23.19 -8.76
N ASP A 22 -2.90 -23.24 -8.67
CA ASP A 22 -2.17 -24.32 -8.03
C ASP A 22 -2.16 -24.19 -6.49
N TYR A 23 -2.17 -22.95 -5.97
CA TYR A 23 -2.09 -22.65 -4.54
C TYR A 23 -3.24 -21.74 -4.07
N PRO A 24 -3.82 -21.95 -2.87
CA PRO A 24 -5.00 -21.23 -2.37
C PRO A 24 -4.82 -19.72 -2.23
N GLY A 25 -3.62 -19.24 -1.86
CA GLY A 25 -3.40 -17.80 -1.72
C GLY A 25 -3.24 -17.10 -3.07
N GLU A 26 -2.70 -17.78 -4.09
CA GLU A 26 -2.72 -17.26 -5.46
C GLU A 26 -4.17 -17.15 -5.94
N ALA A 27 -4.97 -18.20 -5.74
CA ALA A 27 -6.40 -18.17 -6.05
C ALA A 27 -7.09 -17.00 -5.34
N ARG A 28 -6.82 -16.78 -4.05
CA ARG A 28 -7.39 -15.66 -3.28
C ARG A 28 -7.00 -14.30 -3.86
N LEU A 29 -5.72 -14.09 -4.20
CA LEU A 29 -5.24 -12.83 -4.77
C LEU A 29 -5.85 -12.55 -6.14
N ARG A 30 -5.85 -13.56 -7.03
CA ARG A 30 -6.47 -13.45 -8.35
C ARG A 30 -7.98 -13.22 -8.23
N HIS A 31 -8.65 -13.99 -7.37
CA HIS A 31 -10.09 -13.88 -7.11
C HIS A 31 -10.48 -12.48 -6.61
N ARG A 32 -9.71 -11.90 -5.70
CA ARG A 32 -9.91 -10.53 -5.22
C ARG A 32 -9.94 -9.52 -6.37
N LEU A 33 -8.99 -9.61 -7.30
CA LEU A 33 -8.95 -8.74 -8.47
C LEU A 33 -10.04 -9.06 -9.49
N GLY A 34 -10.41 -10.32 -9.66
CA GLY A 34 -11.53 -10.73 -10.51
C GLY A 34 -12.89 -10.23 -10.00
N VAL A 35 -13.15 -10.33 -8.69
CA VAL A 35 -14.34 -9.76 -8.04
C VAL A 35 -14.36 -8.25 -8.22
N LEU A 36 -13.24 -7.58 -7.99
CA LEU A 36 -13.11 -6.14 -8.23
C LEU A 36 -13.43 -5.77 -9.70
N ARG A 37 -12.89 -6.52 -10.67
CA ARG A 37 -13.22 -6.32 -12.10
C ARG A 37 -14.71 -6.48 -12.35
N LEU A 38 -15.33 -7.53 -11.80
CA LEU A 38 -16.75 -7.79 -11.96
C LEU A 38 -17.61 -6.64 -11.41
N LEU A 39 -17.26 -6.12 -10.22
CA LEU A 39 -17.90 -4.93 -9.62
C LEU A 39 -17.81 -3.72 -10.54
N ARG A 40 -16.62 -3.48 -11.13
CA ARG A 40 -16.39 -2.34 -12.04
C ARG A 40 -17.18 -2.47 -13.34
N LEU A 41 -17.24 -3.68 -13.93
CA LEU A 41 -18.03 -3.94 -15.12
C LEU A 41 -19.53 -3.74 -14.86
N GLY A 42 -20.04 -4.25 -13.73
CA GLY A 42 -21.43 -4.05 -13.29
C GLY A 42 -21.79 -2.61 -12.91
N SER A 43 -20.79 -1.74 -12.73
CA SER A 43 -20.95 -0.36 -12.26
C SER A 43 -20.36 0.67 -13.24
N ALA A 44 -20.37 0.37 -14.54
CA ALA A 44 -19.67 1.15 -15.57
C ALA A 44 -19.99 2.66 -15.55
N GLN A 45 -21.25 3.05 -15.31
CA GLN A 45 -21.65 4.47 -15.23
C GLN A 45 -21.04 5.17 -14.00
N GLN A 46 -20.97 4.50 -12.85
CA GLN A 46 -20.34 5.04 -11.63
C GLN A 46 -18.82 5.16 -11.81
N VAL A 47 -18.18 4.16 -12.43
CA VAL A 47 -16.75 4.22 -12.78
C VAL A 47 -16.48 5.38 -13.74
N LYS A 48 -17.30 5.56 -14.77
CA LYS A 48 -17.20 6.68 -15.73
C LYS A 48 -17.40 8.03 -15.04
N TYR A 49 -18.29 8.11 -14.06
CA TYR A 49 -18.47 9.30 -13.24
C TYR A 49 -17.21 9.60 -12.41
N LEU A 50 -16.67 8.63 -11.66
CA LEU A 50 -15.47 8.82 -10.84
C LEU A 50 -14.26 9.25 -11.67
N ARG A 51 -14.00 8.62 -12.82
CA ARG A 51 -12.96 9.06 -13.78
C ARG A 51 -13.11 10.53 -14.19
N LYS A 52 -14.35 11.01 -14.20
CA LYS A 52 -14.70 12.39 -14.48
C LYS A 52 -14.87 13.23 -13.22
N GLN A 53 -14.46 12.83 -12.03
CA GLN A 53 -14.61 13.71 -10.85
C GLN A 53 -13.35 13.72 -9.99
N VAL A 54 -12.69 12.57 -9.82
CA VAL A 54 -11.51 12.47 -8.97
C VAL A 54 -10.25 13.00 -9.66
N LEU A 55 -9.30 13.39 -8.82
CA LEU A 55 -8.01 14.00 -9.13
C LEU A 55 -8.15 15.18 -10.08
N ARG A 56 -9.12 16.08 -9.83
CA ARG A 56 -9.40 17.26 -10.66
C ARG A 56 -8.97 18.57 -10.00
N GLY A 57 -8.83 19.60 -10.82
CA GLY A 57 -8.49 20.94 -10.36
C GLY A 57 -7.01 21.28 -10.45
N ASN A 58 -6.71 22.57 -10.29
CA ASN A 58 -5.36 23.11 -10.45
C ASN A 58 -4.39 22.60 -9.40
N GLU A 59 -4.88 22.33 -8.18
CA GLU A 59 -4.04 21.83 -7.09
C GLU A 59 -3.40 20.48 -7.46
N PHE A 60 -4.20 19.51 -7.93
CA PHE A 60 -3.68 18.23 -8.43
C PHE A 60 -2.72 18.40 -9.61
N ASN A 61 -3.02 19.30 -10.55
CA ASN A 61 -2.15 19.54 -11.71
C ASN A 61 -0.74 20.01 -11.26
N LEU A 62 -0.66 20.87 -10.25
CA LEU A 62 0.61 21.38 -9.74
C LEU A 62 1.41 20.32 -8.98
N VAL A 63 0.76 19.58 -8.07
CA VAL A 63 1.45 18.62 -7.20
C VAL A 63 1.86 17.34 -7.93
N LEU A 64 1.10 16.87 -8.92
CA LEU A 64 1.41 15.66 -9.68
C LEU A 64 2.74 15.75 -10.42
N ALA A 65 3.03 16.91 -11.03
CA ALA A 65 4.29 17.14 -11.72
C ALA A 65 5.49 17.06 -10.77
N GLY A 66 5.37 17.65 -9.57
CA GLY A 66 6.42 17.59 -8.54
C GLY A 66 6.54 16.21 -7.88
N ALA A 67 5.44 15.46 -7.78
CA ALA A 67 5.39 14.12 -7.21
C ALA A 67 5.98 13.03 -8.12
N GLY A 68 6.02 13.28 -9.45
CA GLY A 68 6.55 12.34 -10.43
C GLY A 68 5.76 11.04 -10.54
N LEU A 69 4.43 11.11 -10.36
CA LEU A 69 3.52 9.97 -10.48
C LEU A 69 2.55 10.16 -11.65
N ASP A 70 2.20 9.07 -12.31
CA ASP A 70 1.24 9.10 -13.43
C ASP A 70 -0.20 9.29 -12.93
N ARG A 71 -0.87 10.32 -13.46
CA ARG A 71 -2.24 10.67 -13.07
C ARG A 71 -3.22 9.55 -13.38
N THR A 72 -3.08 8.89 -14.54
CA THR A 72 -4.02 7.86 -14.98
C THR A 72 -3.93 6.64 -14.08
N ALA A 73 -2.71 6.21 -13.76
CA ALA A 73 -2.46 5.11 -12.83
C ALA A 73 -3.02 5.40 -11.43
N LEU A 74 -2.77 6.60 -10.90
CA LEU A 74 -3.31 7.01 -9.60
C LEU A 74 -4.83 7.06 -9.58
N LEU A 75 -5.44 7.54 -10.66
CA LEU A 75 -6.89 7.62 -10.78
C LEU A 75 -7.52 6.23 -10.78
N GLU A 76 -6.98 5.31 -11.57
CA GLU A 76 -7.53 3.95 -11.67
C GLU A 76 -7.33 3.16 -10.37
N ASP A 77 -6.17 3.32 -9.71
CA ASP A 77 -5.88 2.72 -8.41
C ASP A 77 -6.78 3.29 -7.29
N LEU A 78 -7.07 4.60 -7.30
CA LEU A 78 -8.02 5.22 -6.36
C LEU A 78 -9.42 4.64 -6.52
N ILE A 79 -9.89 4.49 -7.76
CA ILE A 79 -11.20 3.90 -8.04
C ILE A 79 -11.24 2.46 -7.55
N ASP A 80 -10.23 1.66 -7.86
CA ASP A 80 -10.11 0.29 -7.39
C ASP A 80 -10.18 0.21 -5.86
N ALA A 81 -9.40 1.06 -5.19
CA ALA A 81 -9.35 1.12 -3.73
C ALA A 81 -10.69 1.52 -3.11
N ALA A 82 -11.42 2.45 -3.72
CA ALA A 82 -12.75 2.85 -3.26
C ALA A 82 -13.74 1.67 -3.31
N TYR A 83 -13.70 0.82 -4.36
CA TYR A 83 -14.52 -0.39 -4.43
C TYR A 83 -14.10 -1.43 -3.40
N VAL A 84 -12.79 -1.69 -3.26
CA VAL A 84 -12.26 -2.62 -2.25
C VAL A 84 -12.76 -2.25 -0.85
N GLN A 85 -12.64 -0.96 -0.48
CA GLN A 85 -13.06 -0.49 0.83
C GLN A 85 -14.57 -0.48 1.00
N ALA A 86 -15.32 0.01 0.01
CA ALA A 86 -16.78 0.09 0.09
C ALA A 86 -17.43 -1.29 0.24
N MET A 87 -16.84 -2.32 -0.37
CA MET A 87 -17.36 -3.69 -0.35
C MET A 87 -16.71 -4.57 0.73
N SER A 88 -15.72 -4.04 1.48
CA SER A 88 -14.95 -4.78 2.47
C SER A 88 -14.31 -6.07 1.93
N LEU A 89 -13.78 -6.03 0.71
CA LEU A 89 -13.30 -7.23 0.00
C LEU A 89 -12.14 -7.95 0.71
N ASP A 90 -11.40 -7.26 1.56
CA ASP A 90 -10.31 -7.87 2.33
C ASP A 90 -10.82 -8.69 3.53
N GLN A 91 -11.99 -8.32 4.07
CA GLN A 91 -12.61 -8.98 5.22
C GLN A 91 -13.60 -10.07 4.77
N ASP A 92 -14.41 -9.79 3.75
CA ASP A 92 -15.52 -10.64 3.30
C ASP A 92 -15.52 -10.76 1.77
N LEU A 93 -14.57 -11.55 1.25
CA LEU A 93 -14.42 -11.78 -0.19
C LEU A 93 -15.50 -12.76 -0.69
N PRO A 94 -16.39 -12.38 -1.63
CA PRO A 94 -17.53 -13.21 -2.03
C PRO A 94 -17.14 -14.28 -3.06
N PHE A 95 -17.42 -15.55 -2.75
CA PHE A 95 -17.21 -16.71 -3.64
C PHE A 95 -18.51 -17.26 -4.28
N ALA A 96 -19.66 -16.69 -3.92
CA ALA A 96 -20.97 -17.09 -4.41
C ALA A 96 -21.78 -15.87 -4.87
N GLU A 97 -22.77 -16.11 -5.73
CA GLU A 97 -23.58 -15.03 -6.35
C GLU A 97 -24.36 -14.22 -5.31
N ASP A 98 -24.96 -14.88 -4.33
CA ASP A 98 -25.69 -14.26 -3.23
C ASP A 98 -24.77 -13.40 -2.34
N ALA A 99 -23.58 -13.91 -2.01
CA ALA A 99 -22.55 -13.17 -1.28
C ALA A 99 -22.07 -11.95 -2.07
N PHE A 100 -21.89 -12.08 -3.39
CA PHE A 100 -21.54 -10.96 -4.27
C PHE A 100 -22.64 -9.90 -4.32
N ALA A 101 -23.89 -10.32 -4.50
CA ALA A 101 -25.04 -9.42 -4.50
C ALA A 101 -25.19 -8.69 -3.16
N ALA A 102 -24.96 -9.40 -2.04
CA ALA A 102 -24.97 -8.81 -0.71
C ALA A 102 -23.85 -7.77 -0.52
N ALA A 103 -22.62 -8.07 -0.95
CA ALA A 103 -21.51 -7.12 -0.91
C ALA A 103 -21.85 -5.85 -1.72
N LEU A 104 -22.31 -6.02 -2.97
CA LEU A 104 -22.69 -4.92 -3.85
C LEU A 104 -23.81 -4.06 -3.24
N ALA A 105 -24.85 -4.68 -2.68
CA ALA A 105 -25.97 -3.96 -2.06
C ALA A 105 -25.52 -3.11 -0.87
N ARG A 106 -24.57 -3.61 -0.06
CA ARG A 106 -24.03 -2.90 1.10
C ARG A 106 -23.14 -1.72 0.70
N GLY A 107 -22.26 -1.91 -0.28
CA GLY A 107 -21.17 -0.95 -0.54
C GLY A 107 -21.42 0.03 -1.67
N LYS A 108 -22.38 -0.20 -2.58
CA LYS A 108 -22.50 0.58 -3.82
C LYS A 108 -22.72 2.09 -3.59
N SER A 109 -23.49 2.46 -2.57
CA SER A 109 -23.71 3.86 -2.20
C SER A 109 -22.46 4.52 -1.60
N GLU A 110 -21.60 3.73 -0.97
CA GLU A 110 -20.41 4.21 -0.25
C GLU A 110 -19.21 4.48 -1.18
N VAL A 111 -19.20 3.92 -2.39
CA VAL A 111 -18.05 4.02 -3.31
C VAL A 111 -17.63 5.48 -3.56
N ILE A 112 -18.58 6.39 -3.76
CA ILE A 112 -18.27 7.81 -4.01
C ILE A 112 -17.70 8.47 -2.76
N THR A 113 -18.30 8.21 -1.59
CA THR A 113 -17.82 8.71 -0.30
C THR A 113 -16.38 8.25 -0.05
N ARG A 114 -16.09 6.95 -0.22
CA ARG A 114 -14.74 6.39 -0.07
C ARG A 114 -13.77 7.00 -1.07
N ALA A 115 -14.14 7.15 -2.34
CA ALA A 115 -13.29 7.78 -3.33
C ALA A 115 -12.88 9.21 -2.92
N ASN A 116 -13.82 10.02 -2.42
CA ASN A 116 -13.55 11.39 -1.98
C ASN A 116 -12.66 11.45 -0.72
N GLU A 117 -12.88 10.55 0.24
CA GLU A 117 -12.02 10.42 1.44
C GLU A 117 -10.58 10.06 1.04
N MET A 118 -10.43 9.08 0.15
CA MET A 118 -9.13 8.63 -0.36
C MET A 118 -8.45 9.71 -1.21
N GLU A 119 -9.20 10.45 -2.02
CA GLU A 119 -8.69 11.57 -2.81
C GLU A 119 -8.09 12.67 -1.91
N THR A 120 -8.77 12.98 -0.80
CA THR A 120 -8.29 13.95 0.18
C THR A 120 -6.96 13.50 0.80
N VAL A 121 -6.84 12.23 1.15
CA VAL A 121 -5.56 11.67 1.66
C VAL A 121 -4.49 11.71 0.57
N LEU A 122 -4.80 11.30 -0.65
CA LEU A 122 -3.86 11.28 -1.77
C LEU A 122 -3.33 12.68 -2.08
N LEU A 123 -4.17 13.71 -2.06
CA LEU A 123 -3.73 15.09 -2.24
C LEU A 123 -2.67 15.48 -1.19
N ASN A 124 -2.93 15.17 0.07
CA ASN A 124 -1.98 15.41 1.17
C ASN A 124 -0.67 14.61 1.01
N VAL A 125 -0.73 13.40 0.44
CA VAL A 125 0.45 12.60 0.09
C VAL A 125 1.24 13.28 -1.02
N LEU A 126 0.58 13.70 -2.10
CA LEU A 126 1.22 14.30 -3.27
C LEU A 126 1.89 15.64 -2.95
N VAL A 127 1.26 16.49 -2.15
CA VAL A 127 1.85 17.75 -1.68
C VAL A 127 3.19 17.51 -0.97
N VAL A 128 3.18 16.63 0.04
CA VAL A 128 4.40 16.35 0.82
C VAL A 128 5.44 15.63 -0.01
N LEU A 129 5.02 14.75 -0.93
CA LEU A 129 5.93 14.06 -1.84
C LEU A 129 6.65 15.03 -2.78
N ALA A 130 5.93 16.00 -3.35
CA ALA A 130 6.51 17.02 -4.22
C ALA A 130 7.56 17.87 -3.48
N GLU A 131 7.23 18.31 -2.26
CA GLU A 131 8.18 19.04 -1.40
C GLU A 131 9.40 18.21 -1.04
N LEU A 132 9.19 16.92 -0.72
CA LEU A 132 10.26 15.99 -0.43
C LEU A 132 11.18 15.80 -1.64
N ARG A 133 10.62 15.55 -2.84
CA ARG A 133 11.42 15.39 -4.06
C ARG A 133 12.23 16.64 -4.37
N HIS A 134 11.63 17.83 -4.23
CA HIS A 134 12.35 19.10 -4.35
C HIS A 134 13.50 19.20 -3.33
N LYS A 135 13.25 18.85 -2.07
CA LYS A 135 14.29 18.83 -1.03
C LYS A 135 15.44 17.88 -1.36
N LEU A 136 15.14 16.67 -1.84
CA LEU A 136 16.13 15.66 -2.23
C LEU A 136 16.95 16.10 -3.45
N ALA A 137 16.33 16.79 -4.41
CA ALA A 137 17.01 17.36 -5.57
C ALA A 137 17.99 18.49 -5.18
N GLY A 138 17.66 19.27 -4.14
CA GLY A 138 18.53 20.31 -3.60
C GLY A 138 19.70 19.81 -2.74
N LEU A 139 19.76 18.51 -2.39
CA LEU A 139 20.92 17.94 -1.70
C LEU A 139 22.10 17.83 -2.67
N GLU A 140 23.32 18.10 -2.19
CA GLU A 140 24.54 18.05 -3.00
C GLU A 140 24.70 16.67 -3.69
N ALA A 141 24.96 16.70 -5.00
CA ALA A 141 25.12 15.51 -5.81
C ALA A 141 26.32 14.67 -5.30
N GLY A 142 26.17 13.34 -5.29
CA GLY A 142 27.23 12.43 -4.84
C GLY A 142 27.42 12.31 -3.33
N LYS A 143 26.75 13.14 -2.51
CA LYS A 143 26.76 13.00 -1.04
C LYS A 143 25.60 12.16 -0.52
N TRP A 144 25.83 11.53 0.62
CA TRP A 144 24.85 10.76 1.40
C TRP A 144 24.15 9.67 0.58
N LEU A 145 24.93 8.88 -0.17
CA LEU A 145 24.42 7.87 -1.09
C LEU A 145 23.54 6.82 -0.38
N ASP A 146 23.98 6.35 0.77
CA ASP A 146 23.24 5.42 1.63
C ASP A 146 21.87 5.96 2.07
N PHE A 147 21.80 7.23 2.47
CA PHE A 147 20.55 7.92 2.77
C PHE A 147 19.65 8.01 1.54
N ARG A 148 20.19 8.41 0.38
CA ARG A 148 19.42 8.53 -0.88
C ARG A 148 18.84 7.19 -1.29
N GLU A 149 19.63 6.11 -1.21
CA GLU A 149 19.18 4.76 -1.52
C GLU A 149 18.09 4.27 -0.56
N ASP A 150 18.24 4.48 0.74
CA ASP A 150 17.21 4.09 1.71
C ASP A 150 15.90 4.86 1.52
N VAL A 151 15.98 6.16 1.25
CA VAL A 151 14.83 7.01 0.93
C VAL A 151 14.12 6.51 -0.33
N GLU A 152 14.85 6.25 -1.40
CA GLU A 152 14.26 5.77 -2.65
C GLU A 152 13.62 4.39 -2.47
N ARG A 153 14.29 3.46 -1.76
CA ARG A 153 13.69 2.16 -1.40
C ARG A 153 12.41 2.32 -0.59
N GLN A 154 12.36 3.25 0.37
CA GLN A 154 11.16 3.52 1.16
C GLN A 154 10.03 4.07 0.28
N LEU A 155 10.33 5.04 -0.60
CA LEU A 155 9.35 5.62 -1.52
C LEU A 155 8.80 4.57 -2.49
N GLN A 156 9.65 3.73 -3.07
CA GLN A 156 9.23 2.64 -3.95
C GLN A 156 8.29 1.65 -3.25
N ARG A 157 8.56 1.33 -1.97
CA ARG A 157 7.72 0.42 -1.18
C ARG A 157 6.42 1.04 -0.69
N LEU A 158 6.34 2.36 -0.55
CA LEU A 158 5.11 3.06 -0.19
C LEU A 158 4.26 3.34 -1.43
N LEU A 159 4.88 3.70 -2.55
CA LEU A 159 4.21 4.20 -3.75
C LEU A 159 4.30 3.22 -4.91
N GLN A 160 4.36 1.91 -4.61
CA GLN A 160 4.30 0.87 -5.63
C GLN A 160 2.97 0.89 -6.38
N ALA A 161 2.92 0.30 -7.57
CA ALA A 161 1.67 0.18 -8.31
C ALA A 161 0.60 -0.53 -7.47
N GLY A 162 -0.60 0.04 -7.37
CA GLY A 162 -1.68 -0.52 -6.56
C GLY A 162 -1.64 -0.13 -5.08
N PHE A 163 -0.75 0.78 -4.65
CA PHE A 163 -0.60 1.09 -3.22
C PHE A 163 -1.88 1.61 -2.57
N GLN A 164 -2.77 2.28 -3.31
CA GLN A 164 -4.04 2.76 -2.75
C GLN A 164 -4.99 1.58 -2.51
N ARG A 165 -5.08 0.65 -3.46
CA ARG A 165 -5.95 -0.54 -3.39
C ARG A 165 -5.46 -1.58 -2.38
N ASP A 166 -4.15 -1.77 -2.28
CA ASP A 166 -3.55 -2.91 -1.58
C ASP A 166 -3.00 -2.55 -0.19
N THR A 167 -3.06 -1.26 0.20
CA THR A 167 -2.74 -0.83 1.56
C THR A 167 -4.02 -0.74 2.41
N PRO A 168 -4.07 -1.38 3.60
CA PRO A 168 -5.19 -1.20 4.52
C PRO A 168 -5.39 0.28 4.88
N TRP A 169 -6.65 0.72 4.94
CA TRP A 169 -7.00 2.14 5.09
C TRP A 169 -6.38 2.81 6.31
N GLU A 170 -6.30 2.07 7.42
CA GLU A 170 -5.71 2.54 8.67
C GLU A 170 -4.23 2.92 8.54
N TRP A 171 -3.54 2.39 7.52
CA TRP A 171 -2.15 2.69 7.18
C TRP A 171 -2.03 3.66 6.02
N LEU A 172 -2.89 3.56 5.00
CA LEU A 172 -2.90 4.50 3.88
C LEU A 172 -3.15 5.94 4.35
N SER A 173 -4.08 6.12 5.30
CA SER A 173 -4.35 7.40 5.95
C SER A 173 -3.13 8.00 6.69
N GLN A 174 -2.11 7.20 6.98
CA GLN A 174 -0.87 7.63 7.64
C GLN A 174 0.24 8.05 6.66
N TYR A 175 0.07 7.83 5.36
CA TYR A 175 1.10 8.17 4.37
C TYR A 175 1.56 9.63 4.43
N PRO A 176 0.67 10.63 4.61
CA PRO A 176 1.13 12.01 4.80
C PRO A 176 2.10 12.15 5.99
N ARG A 177 1.89 11.43 7.09
CA ARG A 177 2.78 11.43 8.26
C ARG A 177 4.12 10.75 7.95
N TYR A 178 4.10 9.61 7.25
CA TYR A 178 5.34 8.92 6.85
C TYR A 178 6.19 9.75 5.90
N LEU A 179 5.59 10.41 4.92
CA LEU A 179 6.32 11.30 4.02
C LEU A 179 6.81 12.57 4.74
N LYS A 180 6.04 13.13 5.68
CA LYS A 180 6.52 14.25 6.53
C LYS A 180 7.72 13.84 7.38
N ALA A 181 7.73 12.61 7.91
CA ALA A 181 8.86 12.09 8.67
C ALA A 181 10.12 11.99 7.79
N LEU A 182 9.95 11.50 6.57
CA LEU A 182 11.03 11.37 5.59
C LEU A 182 11.56 12.75 5.14
N ARG A 183 10.67 13.75 4.95
CA ARG A 183 11.06 15.14 4.70
C ARG A 183 11.87 15.74 5.86
N SER A 184 11.40 15.58 7.09
CA SER A 184 12.10 16.03 8.31
C SER A 184 13.49 15.38 8.45
N ARG A 185 13.60 14.09 8.11
CA ARG A 185 14.87 13.37 8.04
C ARG A 185 15.83 14.05 7.05
N ALA A 186 15.37 14.35 5.83
CA ALA A 186 16.16 15.04 4.81
C ALA A 186 16.58 16.46 5.23
N GLU A 187 15.71 17.19 5.94
CA GLU A 187 16.01 18.54 6.46
C GLU A 187 17.13 18.53 7.51
N ARG A 188 17.20 17.50 8.35
CA ARG A 188 18.16 17.40 9.46
C ARG A 188 19.44 16.64 9.14
N LEU A 189 19.52 16.06 7.93
CA LEU A 189 20.58 15.14 7.52
C LEU A 189 21.99 15.70 7.76
N GLY A 190 22.25 16.94 7.34
CA GLY A 190 23.59 17.54 7.40
C GLY A 190 24.19 17.59 8.80
N GLY A 191 23.37 17.80 9.84
CA GLY A 191 23.82 17.85 11.23
C GLY A 191 23.71 16.52 11.98
N GLN A 192 23.07 15.50 11.39
CA GLN A 192 22.76 14.23 12.07
C GLN A 192 23.19 13.00 11.28
N TYR A 193 24.04 13.14 10.28
CA TYR A 193 24.35 12.06 9.33
C TYR A 193 24.84 10.77 10.00
N ALA A 194 25.82 10.84 10.91
CA ALA A 194 26.30 9.64 11.61
C ALA A 194 25.20 8.91 12.42
N LYS A 195 24.26 9.67 13.02
CA LYS A 195 23.10 9.12 13.72
C LYS A 195 22.10 8.50 12.73
N ASP A 196 21.89 9.17 11.59
CA ASP A 196 21.04 8.68 10.50
C ASP A 196 21.53 7.33 9.99
N GLN A 197 22.84 7.19 9.74
CA GLN A 197 23.46 5.94 9.30
C GLN A 197 23.23 4.81 10.30
N LYS A 198 23.47 5.06 11.59
CA LYS A 198 23.24 4.07 12.64
C LYS A 198 21.77 3.62 12.70
N ASN A 199 20.83 4.57 12.64
CA ASN A 199 19.41 4.27 12.65
C ASN A 199 18.97 3.51 11.40
N THR A 200 19.54 3.85 10.25
CA THR A 200 19.27 3.18 8.97
C THR A 200 19.77 1.75 8.98
N ALA A 201 20.97 1.49 9.49
CA ALA A 201 21.53 0.14 9.60
C ALA A 201 20.67 -0.77 10.50
N LEU A 202 20.18 -0.24 11.64
CA LEU A 202 19.23 -0.95 12.49
C LEU A 202 17.94 -1.30 11.74
N LEU A 203 17.35 -0.31 11.05
CA LEU A 203 16.14 -0.52 10.26
C LEU A 203 16.31 -1.55 9.16
N GLN A 204 17.43 -1.51 8.43
CA GLN A 204 17.73 -2.48 7.37
C GLN A 204 17.83 -3.89 7.93
N LYS A 205 18.55 -4.08 9.04
CA LYS A 205 18.64 -5.38 9.73
C LYS A 205 17.27 -5.95 10.09
N LEU A 206 16.37 -5.11 10.61
CA LEU A 206 15.02 -5.53 10.99
C LEU A 206 14.12 -5.75 9.77
N ALA A 207 14.29 -4.94 8.72
CA ALA A 207 13.47 -5.02 7.52
C ALA A 207 13.83 -6.20 6.60
N GLN A 208 15.10 -6.63 6.57
CA GLN A 208 15.60 -7.63 5.63
C GLN A 208 14.77 -8.92 5.60
N PRO A 209 14.46 -9.58 6.74
CA PRO A 209 13.71 -10.84 6.72
C PRO A 209 12.32 -10.72 6.08
N LEU A 210 11.64 -9.58 6.28
CA LEU A 210 10.35 -9.32 5.64
C LEU A 210 10.50 -9.26 4.13
N TRP A 211 11.50 -8.52 3.63
CA TRP A 211 11.66 -8.30 2.20
C TRP A 211 12.16 -9.53 1.45
N ASP A 212 12.97 -10.38 2.08
CA ASP A 212 13.32 -11.70 1.57
C ASP A 212 12.04 -12.55 1.42
N SER A 213 11.20 -12.59 2.46
CA SER A 213 9.94 -13.35 2.44
C SER A 213 8.94 -12.82 1.40
N VAL A 214 8.90 -11.50 1.17
CA VAL A 214 8.04 -10.89 0.13
C VAL A 214 8.54 -11.21 -1.27
N ALA A 215 9.87 -11.27 -1.47
CA ALA A 215 10.47 -11.65 -2.74
C ALA A 215 10.18 -13.12 -3.07
N ASP A 216 10.31 -14.01 -2.08
CA ASP A 216 10.03 -15.43 -2.23
C ASP A 216 8.53 -15.72 -2.40
N ARG A 217 7.66 -14.88 -1.84
CA ARG A 217 6.21 -15.05 -1.87
C ARG A 217 5.49 -13.78 -2.29
N PRO A 218 5.30 -13.58 -3.62
CA PRO A 218 4.51 -12.48 -4.14
C PRO A 218 3.12 -12.42 -3.49
N GLY A 219 2.71 -11.22 -3.06
CA GLY A 219 1.43 -11.00 -2.39
C GLY A 219 1.39 -11.39 -0.91
N LEU A 220 2.51 -11.76 -0.29
CA LEU A 220 2.58 -12.07 1.16
C LEU A 220 1.92 -11.00 2.03
N LEU A 221 2.12 -9.71 1.74
CA LEU A 221 1.55 -8.62 2.54
C LEU A 221 0.01 -8.54 2.49
N LEU A 222 -0.62 -9.10 1.45
CA LEU A 222 -2.07 -9.20 1.32
C LEU A 222 -2.63 -10.50 1.92
N LEU A 223 -1.80 -11.56 1.98
CA LEU A 223 -2.19 -12.88 2.47
C LEU A 223 -1.95 -13.06 3.97
N CYS A 224 -0.91 -12.43 4.51
CA CYS A 224 -0.45 -12.60 5.88
C CYS A 224 -0.64 -11.31 6.66
N ALA A 225 -1.72 -11.23 7.44
CA ALA A 225 -1.99 -10.09 8.33
C ALA A 225 -0.80 -9.80 9.29
N PRO A 226 -0.13 -10.81 9.89
CA PRO A 226 1.08 -10.56 10.68
C PRO A 226 2.22 -9.88 9.89
N ALA A 227 2.44 -10.26 8.63
CA ALA A 227 3.48 -9.66 7.78
C ALA A 227 3.13 -8.22 7.39
N SER A 228 1.85 -7.97 7.07
CA SER A 228 1.32 -6.62 6.85
C SER A 228 1.53 -5.75 8.08
N GLN A 229 1.16 -6.22 9.27
CA GLN A 229 1.38 -5.50 10.53
C GLN A 229 2.86 -5.22 10.77
N TYR A 230 3.74 -6.20 10.55
CA TYR A 230 5.19 -6.02 10.67
C TYR A 230 5.72 -4.92 9.74
N ARG A 231 5.28 -4.93 8.47
CA ARG A 231 5.62 -3.92 7.47
C ARG A 231 5.26 -2.50 7.92
N TRP A 232 4.13 -2.32 8.59
CA TRP A 232 3.72 -1.01 9.08
C TRP A 232 4.40 -0.62 10.39
N MET A 233 4.70 -1.58 11.27
CA MET A 233 5.57 -1.36 12.43
C MET A 233 6.96 -0.82 12.02
N LEU A 234 7.51 -1.26 10.88
CA LEU A 234 8.76 -0.70 10.36
C LEU A 234 8.63 0.80 10.01
N GLU A 235 7.50 1.23 9.45
CA GLU A 235 7.27 2.66 9.16
C GLU A 235 7.06 3.47 10.44
N GLU A 236 6.37 2.92 11.45
CA GLU A 236 6.28 3.56 12.77
C GLU A 236 7.67 3.70 13.40
N LEU A 237 8.53 2.68 13.28
CA LEU A 237 9.90 2.75 13.79
C LEU A 237 10.71 3.81 13.05
N ARG A 238 10.53 3.97 11.73
CA ARG A 238 11.13 5.07 10.97
C ARG A 238 10.69 6.42 11.51
N VAL A 239 9.40 6.62 11.81
CA VAL A 239 8.93 7.86 12.43
C VAL A 239 9.58 8.08 13.80
N SER A 240 9.65 7.06 14.67
CA SER A 240 10.31 7.16 15.97
C SER A 240 11.81 7.48 15.89
N LEU A 241 12.51 6.98 14.88
CA LEU A 241 13.96 7.17 14.76
C LEU A 241 14.31 8.54 14.16
N PHE A 242 13.52 9.02 13.20
CA PHE A 242 13.88 10.20 12.40
C PHE A 242 13.02 11.45 12.67
N ALA A 243 11.81 11.28 13.19
CA ALA A 243 10.84 12.38 13.35
C ALA A 243 9.92 12.21 14.58
N GLN A 244 10.52 12.05 15.77
CA GLN A 244 9.81 11.80 17.03
C GLN A 244 8.66 12.77 17.33
N ASN A 245 8.79 14.03 16.93
CA ASN A 245 7.79 15.07 17.13
C ASN A 245 6.48 14.83 16.37
N LEU A 246 6.46 13.95 15.36
CA LEU A 246 5.24 13.59 14.62
C LEU A 246 4.39 12.54 15.34
N GLY A 247 4.95 11.87 16.35
CA GLY A 247 4.29 10.78 17.07
C GLY A 247 4.09 9.53 16.23
N THR A 248 3.79 8.42 16.90
CA THR A 248 3.51 7.12 16.30
C THR A 248 2.05 6.72 16.50
N ARG A 249 1.44 6.03 15.54
CA ARG A 249 0.08 5.47 15.66
C ARG A 249 0.01 4.39 16.75
N GLN A 250 1.11 3.66 16.92
CA GLN A 250 1.28 2.65 17.95
C GLN A 250 2.72 2.68 18.48
N ALA A 251 2.91 2.31 19.74
CA ALA A 251 4.25 2.20 20.28
C ALA A 251 5.01 1.03 19.61
N VAL A 252 6.25 1.28 19.21
CA VAL A 252 7.09 0.33 18.48
C VAL A 252 8.51 0.34 19.03
N SER A 253 9.15 -0.82 19.03
CA SER A 253 10.55 -1.02 19.41
C SER A 253 11.09 -2.25 18.71
N GLU A 254 12.41 -2.45 18.75
CA GLU A 254 13.05 -3.67 18.22
C GLU A 254 12.45 -4.93 18.85
N LYS A 255 12.22 -4.93 20.18
CA LYS A 255 11.59 -6.06 20.88
C LYS A 255 10.19 -6.37 20.36
N ARG A 256 9.35 -5.35 20.16
CA ARG A 256 7.98 -5.53 19.62
C ARG A 256 8.01 -6.03 18.18
N LEU A 257 8.94 -5.55 17.36
CA LEU A 257 9.16 -6.08 16.02
C LEU A 257 9.56 -7.56 16.08
N GLN A 258 10.52 -7.94 16.92
CA GLN A 258 10.92 -9.34 17.08
C GLN A 258 9.74 -10.25 17.49
N GLU A 259 8.88 -9.79 18.40
CA GLU A 259 7.65 -10.48 18.78
C GLU A 259 6.69 -10.62 17.59
N GLN A 260 6.44 -9.53 16.85
CA GLN A 260 5.60 -9.56 15.66
C GLN A 260 6.17 -10.47 14.56
N TRP A 261 7.49 -10.50 14.39
CA TRP A 261 8.15 -11.36 13.39
C TRP A 261 7.94 -12.85 13.69
N ARG A 262 7.88 -13.24 14.97
CA ARG A 262 7.55 -14.64 15.33
C ARG A 262 6.16 -15.03 14.86
N ALA A 263 5.18 -14.12 14.89
CA ALA A 263 3.85 -14.36 14.33
C ALA A 263 3.87 -14.49 12.80
N VAL A 264 4.78 -13.78 12.12
CA VAL A 264 5.02 -13.96 10.68
C VAL A 264 5.55 -15.37 10.40
N LEU A 265 6.57 -15.80 11.14
CA LEU A 265 7.16 -17.14 10.98
C LEU A 265 6.13 -18.25 11.23
N GLN A 266 5.33 -18.15 12.29
CA GLN A 266 4.25 -19.11 12.57
C GLN A 266 3.24 -19.19 11.41
N TRP A 267 2.90 -18.05 10.80
CA TRP A 267 2.00 -18.05 9.65
C TRP A 267 2.65 -18.70 8.42
N LEU A 268 3.93 -18.43 8.17
CA LEU A 268 4.68 -19.04 7.06
C LEU A 268 4.77 -20.57 7.22
N ASP A 269 5.01 -21.06 8.43
CA ASP A 269 5.09 -22.50 8.74
C ASP A 269 3.77 -23.24 8.46
N ILE A 270 2.63 -22.60 8.75
CA ILE A 270 1.30 -23.20 8.58
C ILE A 270 0.78 -23.05 7.13
N ASN A 271 1.34 -22.13 6.35
CA ASN A 271 0.92 -21.84 4.98
C ASN A 271 2.09 -22.05 4.00
N PRO A 272 2.61 -23.29 3.83
CA PRO A 272 3.64 -23.55 2.83
C PRO A 272 3.14 -23.20 1.41
N GLN A 273 4.08 -22.90 0.51
CA GLN A 273 3.77 -22.71 -0.92
C GLN A 273 3.44 -24.04 -1.59
#